data_AF-A0A7W1IGW9-F1
#
_entry.id   AF-A0A7W1IGW9-F1
#
_cell.length_a   1.000
_cell.length_b   1.000
_cell.length_c   1.000
_cell.angle_alpha   90.00
_cell.angle_beta   90.00
_cell.angle_gamma   90.00
#
_symmetry.space_group_name_H-M   'P 1'
#
loop_
_entity.id
_entity.type
_entity.pdbx_description
1 polymer ?
#
loop_
_entity_poly.entity_id
_entity_poly.type
_entity_poly.pdbx_seq_one_letter_code
_entity_poly.pdbx_strand_id
1 'polypeptide(L)'
;MKNIDFNINLNHLSTWEIIRYPETYEEYRKAVVAMLSLKDEVVFEEEIKEEYQDDFLVKSFVKQGKPLLEAIFETTPEKFVSAGRRPKKTGDKKLFQAWFDIGRSGRIIMRDDFLYDLFFVYNIRHVDILKIDSLLDFFLEGDYDSNIREFTRFLKLALRKHGKKLMQADQVETVNEWISEKEKEQSLSGMEAAKTKGKVKRERDDSVTKLNQEQTALLIHFLQAGKIILKDENLNNKDAGHAFSILTGYSADSLRQNLSKTELQRISTPKNISIIANAFTNLQLLINKEIKDKK
;
A
#
# COMPACT_ATOMS: atom_id res chain seq x y z
N MET A 1 -9.54 -15.81 -13.73
CA MET A 1 -9.55 -15.71 -12.25
C MET A 1 -10.97 -15.37 -11.82
N LYS A 2 -11.54 -16.05 -10.81
CA LYS A 2 -12.79 -15.60 -10.21
C LYS A 2 -12.51 -14.23 -9.58
N ASN A 3 -13.32 -13.21 -9.87
CA ASN A 3 -13.32 -11.97 -9.10
C ASN A 3 -13.64 -12.36 -7.65
N ILE A 4 -12.64 -12.26 -6.78
CA ILE A 4 -12.87 -12.34 -5.34
C ILE A 4 -13.43 -10.98 -4.98
N ASP A 5 -14.71 -10.95 -4.62
CA ASP A 5 -15.33 -9.72 -4.15
C ASP A 5 -14.88 -9.49 -2.70
N PHE A 6 -14.08 -8.44 -2.50
CA PHE A 6 -13.63 -8.01 -1.17
C PHE A 6 -14.63 -7.08 -0.48
N ASN A 7 -15.80 -6.85 -1.08
CA ASN A 7 -16.86 -6.10 -0.45
C ASN A 7 -17.33 -6.82 0.82
N ILE A 8 -16.89 -6.31 1.98
CA ILE A 8 -17.53 -6.69 3.22
C ILE A 8 -18.90 -6.05 3.29
N ASN A 9 -19.87 -6.92 3.49
CA ASN A 9 -21.20 -6.54 3.90
C ASN A 9 -21.14 -6.07 5.36
N LEU A 10 -21.03 -4.75 5.55
CA LEU A 10 -21.10 -4.03 6.84
C LEU A 10 -22.31 -4.43 7.68
N ASN A 11 -23.35 -4.99 7.04
CA ASN A 11 -24.56 -5.46 7.68
C ASN A 11 -24.30 -6.63 8.66
N HIS A 12 -23.12 -7.26 8.60
CA HIS A 12 -22.69 -8.35 9.50
C HIS A 12 -21.64 -7.93 10.54
N LEU A 13 -21.12 -6.71 10.45
CA LEU A 13 -20.07 -6.20 11.34
C LEU A 13 -20.60 -5.52 12.62
N SER A 14 -21.92 -5.45 12.74
CA SER A 14 -22.68 -4.74 13.76
C SER A 14 -22.12 -3.34 14.06
N THR A 15 -22.81 -2.30 13.60
CA THR A 15 -22.63 -0.91 14.08
C THR A 15 -22.60 -0.80 15.62
N TRP A 16 -23.04 -1.86 16.31
CA TRP A 16 -22.99 -2.08 17.74
C TRP A 16 -21.57 -2.23 18.32
N GLU A 17 -20.63 -2.90 17.64
CA GLU A 17 -19.25 -2.98 18.14
C GLU A 17 -18.58 -1.58 18.18
N ILE A 18 -18.95 -0.68 17.27
CA ILE A 18 -18.49 0.72 17.23
C ILE A 18 -18.90 1.48 18.50
N ILE A 19 -20.13 1.27 18.97
CA ILE A 19 -20.64 1.87 20.21
C ILE A 19 -20.04 1.20 21.44
N ARG A 20 -19.68 -0.08 21.34
CA ARG A 20 -19.16 -0.85 22.47
C ARG A 20 -17.73 -0.45 22.85
N TYR A 21 -16.94 0.07 21.90
CA TYR A 21 -15.51 0.34 22.12
C TYR A 21 -15.02 1.76 21.71
N PRO A 22 -15.71 2.87 22.09
CA PRO A 22 -15.25 4.22 21.75
C PRO A 22 -13.97 4.59 22.51
N GLU A 23 -13.00 5.21 21.86
CA GLU A 23 -11.79 5.72 22.53
C GLU A 23 -12.01 7.12 23.09
N THR A 24 -12.84 7.91 22.43
CA THR A 24 -13.16 9.28 22.82
C THR A 24 -14.66 9.54 22.81
N TYR A 25 -15.08 10.55 23.58
CA TYR A 25 -16.47 11.00 23.58
C TYR A 25 -16.93 11.48 22.20
N GLU A 26 -16.04 12.08 21.40
CA GLU A 26 -16.36 12.54 20.06
C GLU A 26 -16.66 11.38 19.11
N GLU A 27 -15.93 10.28 19.22
CA GLU A 27 -16.20 9.05 18.47
C GLU A 27 -17.52 8.40 18.88
N TYR A 28 -17.77 8.30 20.19
CA TYR A 28 -19.05 7.86 20.72
C TYR A 28 -20.20 8.71 20.19
N ARG A 29 -20.06 10.04 20.22
CA ARG A 29 -21.07 10.98 19.71
C ARG A 29 -21.37 10.75 18.24
N LYS A 30 -20.33 10.60 17.40
CA LYS A 30 -20.49 10.36 15.96
C LYS A 30 -21.17 9.02 15.67
N ALA A 31 -20.78 7.96 16.38
CA ALA A 31 -21.40 6.64 16.26
C ALA A 31 -22.89 6.68 16.66
N VAL A 32 -23.21 7.35 17.77
CA VAL A 32 -24.59 7.54 18.23
C VAL A 32 -25.40 8.38 17.23
N VAL A 33 -24.84 9.46 16.66
CA VAL A 33 -25.53 10.26 15.64
C VAL A 33 -25.83 9.43 14.39
N ALA A 34 -24.87 8.63 13.91
CA ALA A 34 -25.09 7.73 12.78
C ALA A 34 -26.18 6.68 13.09
N MET A 35 -26.17 6.08 14.27
CA MET A 35 -27.24 5.18 14.70
C MET A 35 -28.60 5.87 14.84
N LEU A 36 -28.63 7.10 15.34
CA LEU A 36 -29.85 7.88 15.43
C LEU A 36 -30.37 8.29 14.05
N SER A 37 -29.50 8.47 13.04
CA SER A 37 -29.96 8.68 11.66
C SER A 37 -30.56 7.43 11.02
N LEU A 38 -30.24 6.23 11.52
CA LEU A 38 -30.85 4.96 11.10
C LEU A 38 -32.15 4.64 11.88
N LYS A 39 -32.47 5.39 12.95
CA LYS A 39 -33.63 5.17 13.83
C LYS A 39 -34.99 5.33 13.13
N ASP A 40 -35.02 6.01 11.99
CA ASP A 40 -36.25 6.21 11.23
C ASP A 40 -36.44 5.15 10.14
N GLU A 41 -35.45 4.29 9.91
CA GLU A 41 -35.48 3.15 8.98
C GLU A 41 -35.68 1.85 9.77
N VAL A 42 -36.94 1.54 10.10
CA VAL A 42 -37.30 0.26 10.73
C VAL A 42 -37.76 -0.75 9.69
N VAL A 43 -37.48 -2.02 9.96
CA VAL A 43 -37.89 -3.15 9.12
C VAL A 43 -38.88 -4.04 9.87
N PHE A 44 -39.79 -4.67 9.14
CA PHE A 44 -40.78 -5.60 9.70
C PHE A 44 -40.42 -7.06 9.41
N GLU A 45 -40.93 -8.00 10.21
CA GLU A 45 -40.58 -9.42 10.11
C GLU A 45 -40.73 -10.03 8.72
N GLU A 46 -41.72 -9.60 7.95
CA GLU A 46 -41.93 -10.10 6.59
C GLU A 46 -40.84 -9.63 5.61
N GLU A 47 -40.37 -8.39 5.74
CA GLU A 47 -39.25 -7.88 4.93
C GLU A 47 -37.96 -8.62 5.28
N ILE A 48 -37.71 -8.88 6.58
CA ILE A 48 -36.55 -9.65 7.04
C ILE A 48 -36.60 -11.06 6.45
N LYS A 49 -37.75 -11.74 6.49
CA LYS A 49 -37.88 -13.09 5.92
C LYS A 49 -37.64 -13.08 4.41
N GLU A 50 -38.21 -12.11 3.69
CA GLU A 50 -38.07 -12.00 2.24
C GLU A 50 -36.61 -11.81 1.81
N GLU A 51 -35.85 -11.00 2.54
CA GLU A 51 -34.44 -10.71 2.24
C GLU A 51 -33.51 -11.91 2.54
N TYR A 52 -33.72 -12.63 3.65
CA TYR A 52 -32.79 -13.65 4.14
C TYR A 52 -33.22 -15.10 3.89
N GLN A 53 -34.41 -15.35 3.33
CA GLN A 53 -34.89 -16.72 3.05
C GLN A 53 -33.93 -17.54 2.19
N ASP A 54 -33.15 -16.88 1.33
CA ASP A 54 -32.26 -17.54 0.40
C ASP A 54 -30.83 -17.73 0.88
N ASP A 55 -30.47 -17.15 2.03
CA ASP A 55 -29.13 -17.24 2.62
C ASP A 55 -28.74 -18.70 2.93
N PHE A 56 -27.50 -19.06 2.60
CA PHE A 56 -27.00 -20.43 2.73
C PHE A 56 -26.95 -20.90 4.19
N LEU A 57 -26.49 -20.04 5.11
CA LEU A 57 -26.41 -20.37 6.53
C LEU A 57 -27.83 -20.46 7.11
N VAL A 58 -28.71 -19.51 6.79
CA VAL A 58 -30.12 -19.55 7.24
C VAL A 58 -30.81 -20.84 6.80
N LYS A 59 -30.65 -21.24 5.52
CA LYS A 59 -31.19 -22.50 5.00
C LYS A 59 -30.69 -23.72 5.76
N SER A 60 -29.45 -23.71 6.24
CA SER A 60 -28.89 -24.82 7.02
C SER A 60 -29.56 -24.98 8.39
N PHE A 61 -29.89 -23.86 9.06
CA PHE A 61 -30.61 -23.86 10.34
C PHE A 61 -32.08 -24.21 10.17
N VAL A 62 -32.73 -23.72 9.10
CA VAL A 62 -34.11 -24.08 8.77
C VAL A 62 -34.24 -25.58 8.48
N LYS A 63 -33.26 -26.19 7.79
CA LYS A 63 -33.22 -27.65 7.57
C LYS A 63 -33.09 -28.46 8.87
N GLN A 64 -32.57 -27.86 9.93
CA GLN A 64 -32.52 -28.46 11.27
C GLN A 64 -33.83 -28.27 12.05
N GLY A 65 -34.88 -27.75 11.42
CA GLY A 65 -36.21 -27.59 12.00
C GLY A 65 -36.48 -26.24 12.65
N LYS A 66 -35.56 -25.27 12.54
CA LYS A 66 -35.77 -23.93 13.14
C LYS A 66 -36.73 -23.07 12.31
N PRO A 67 -37.63 -22.30 12.96
CA PRO A 67 -38.41 -21.26 12.28
C PRO A 67 -37.51 -20.26 11.56
N LEU A 68 -37.92 -19.79 10.38
CA LEU A 68 -37.09 -18.92 9.53
C LEU A 68 -36.56 -17.69 10.26
N LEU A 69 -37.41 -16.97 11.01
CA LEU A 69 -37.01 -15.76 11.73
C LEU A 69 -36.00 -16.06 12.85
N GLU A 70 -36.17 -17.19 13.54
CA GLU A 70 -35.23 -17.64 14.59
C GLU A 70 -33.89 -18.06 13.97
N ALA A 71 -33.91 -18.78 12.85
CA ALA A 71 -32.71 -19.12 12.09
C ALA A 71 -31.96 -17.85 11.65
N ILE A 72 -32.66 -16.81 11.16
CA ILE A 72 -32.06 -15.53 10.79
C ILE A 72 -31.40 -14.88 12.00
N PHE A 73 -32.10 -14.75 13.12
CA PHE A 73 -31.56 -14.14 14.33
C PHE A 73 -30.41 -14.95 14.93
N GLU A 74 -30.37 -16.26 14.78
CA GLU A 74 -29.20 -17.05 15.19
C GLU A 74 -28.00 -16.89 14.27
N THR A 75 -28.21 -16.72 12.97
CA THR A 75 -27.11 -16.46 12.03
C THR A 75 -26.55 -15.04 12.17
N THR A 76 -27.36 -14.08 12.61
CA THR A 76 -26.97 -12.67 12.79
C THR A 76 -27.53 -12.07 14.09
N PRO A 77 -27.09 -12.54 15.27
CA PRO A 77 -27.73 -12.20 16.55
C PRO A 77 -27.63 -10.72 16.94
N GLU A 78 -26.66 -10.00 16.38
CA GLU A 78 -26.44 -8.58 16.70
C GLU A 78 -27.03 -7.61 15.67
N LYS A 79 -27.65 -8.11 14.60
CA LYS A 79 -28.10 -7.28 13.47
C LYS A 79 -29.44 -6.60 13.72
N PHE A 80 -30.35 -7.32 14.37
CA PHE A 80 -31.72 -6.85 14.58
C PHE A 80 -31.95 -6.51 16.03
N VAL A 81 -32.17 -5.23 16.32
CA VAL A 81 -32.56 -4.78 17.66
C VAL A 81 -34.03 -4.41 17.66
N SER A 82 -34.78 -4.91 18.64
CA SER A 82 -36.21 -4.61 18.76
C SER A 82 -36.44 -3.10 18.82
N ALA A 83 -37.20 -2.58 17.86
CA ALA A 83 -37.65 -1.19 17.82
C ALA A 83 -39.01 -0.99 18.49
N GLY A 84 -39.50 -2.03 19.18
CA GLY A 84 -40.85 -2.11 19.73
C GLY A 84 -41.91 -2.33 18.65
N ARG A 85 -43.15 -1.97 18.95
CA ARG A 85 -44.27 -2.09 18.00
C ARG A 85 -44.53 -0.76 17.31
N ARG A 86 -44.55 -0.76 15.96
CA ARG A 86 -44.73 0.44 15.13
C ARG A 86 -45.77 0.22 14.03
N PRO A 87 -46.46 1.28 13.56
CA PRO A 87 -47.33 1.20 12.40
C PRO A 87 -46.50 1.03 11.11
N LYS A 88 -47.01 0.28 10.12
CA LYS A 88 -46.33 0.10 8.82
C LYS A 88 -46.43 1.34 7.93
N LYS A 89 -47.52 2.11 8.05
CA LYS A 89 -47.74 3.37 7.33
C LYS A 89 -48.28 4.44 8.26
N THR A 90 -47.99 5.71 7.97
CA THR A 90 -48.53 6.85 8.71
C THR A 90 -50.05 6.80 8.73
N GLY A 91 -50.65 6.71 9.92
CA GLY A 91 -52.10 6.60 10.12
C GLY A 91 -52.62 5.18 10.37
N ASP A 92 -51.78 4.13 10.26
CA ASP A 92 -52.19 2.78 10.67
C ASP A 92 -52.41 2.71 12.18
N LYS A 93 -53.56 2.15 12.59
CA LYS A 93 -53.86 1.85 14.00
C LYS A 93 -53.25 0.51 14.45
N LYS A 94 -52.93 -0.37 13.50
CA LYS A 94 -52.37 -1.69 13.79
C LYS A 94 -50.86 -1.59 13.93
N LEU A 95 -50.35 -1.98 15.09
CA LEU A 95 -48.92 -1.99 15.39
C LEU A 95 -48.34 -3.37 15.10
N PHE A 96 -47.17 -3.39 14.47
CA PHE A 96 -46.42 -4.60 14.15
C PHE A 96 -45.08 -4.57 14.86
N GLN A 97 -44.54 -5.74 15.18
CA GLN A 97 -43.17 -5.83 15.70
C GLN A 97 -42.21 -5.27 14.65
N ALA A 98 -41.45 -4.27 15.05
CA ALA A 98 -40.48 -3.59 14.22
C ALA A 98 -39.08 -3.82 14.77
N TRP A 99 -38.12 -3.82 13.87
CA TRP A 99 -36.72 -4.05 14.17
C TRP A 99 -35.89 -2.92 13.57
N PHE A 100 -34.90 -2.43 14.31
CA PHE A 100 -33.80 -1.72 13.72
C PHE A 100 -32.90 -2.76 13.07
N ASP A 101 -32.83 -2.72 11.75
CA ASP A 101 -31.77 -3.42 11.04
C ASP A 101 -30.54 -2.53 11.07
N ILE A 102 -29.69 -2.81 12.05
CA ILE A 102 -28.43 -2.09 12.27
C ILE A 102 -27.52 -2.23 11.04
N GLY A 103 -27.75 -3.28 10.25
CA GLY A 103 -27.05 -3.51 9.01
C GLY A 103 -27.69 -2.89 7.78
N ARG A 104 -28.91 -2.34 7.77
CA ARG A 104 -29.58 -1.90 6.52
C ARG A 104 -28.98 -0.63 5.87
N SER A 105 -27.77 -0.22 6.25
CA SER A 105 -27.08 0.82 5.51
C SER A 105 -26.63 0.27 4.15
N GLY A 106 -27.40 0.54 3.09
CA GLY A 106 -26.88 0.56 1.71
C GLY A 106 -25.82 1.65 1.48
N ARG A 107 -25.16 2.09 2.56
CA ARG A 107 -24.16 3.14 2.61
C ARG A 107 -22.83 2.51 2.21
N ILE A 108 -22.36 2.90 1.04
CA ILE A 108 -20.98 2.63 0.62
C ILE A 108 -20.08 3.53 1.47
N ILE A 109 -19.26 2.92 2.34
CA ILE A 109 -18.27 3.65 3.12
C ILE A 109 -17.10 3.96 2.20
N MET A 110 -16.93 5.25 1.89
CA MET A 110 -15.81 5.75 1.09
C MET A 110 -14.69 6.26 1.99
N ARG A 111 -13.52 6.52 1.40
CA ARG A 111 -12.31 6.97 2.10
C ARG A 111 -12.50 8.20 3.00
N ASP A 112 -13.36 9.13 2.60
CA ASP A 112 -13.63 10.37 3.33
C ASP A 112 -14.66 10.19 4.47
N ASP A 113 -15.21 8.99 4.61
CA ASP A 113 -16.14 8.67 5.69
C ASP A 113 -15.41 8.55 7.03
N PHE A 114 -16.03 9.08 8.09
CA PHE A 114 -15.46 9.00 9.44
C PHE A 114 -15.38 7.56 9.98
N LEU A 115 -16.05 6.62 9.31
CA LEU A 115 -16.04 5.19 9.62
C LEU A 115 -15.04 4.38 8.79
N TYR A 116 -14.32 5.01 7.86
CA TYR A 116 -13.50 4.30 6.90
C TYR A 116 -12.35 3.50 7.54
N ASP A 117 -11.66 4.07 8.54
CA ASP A 117 -10.59 3.40 9.27
C ASP A 117 -11.07 2.12 9.97
N LEU A 118 -12.27 2.18 10.54
CA LEU A 118 -12.90 1.09 11.23
C LEU A 118 -13.39 0.01 10.26
N PHE A 119 -14.11 0.41 9.21
CA PHE A 119 -14.52 -0.48 8.12
C PHE A 119 -13.33 -1.26 7.57
N PHE A 120 -12.23 -0.57 7.28
CA PHE A 120 -11.03 -1.18 6.73
C PHE A 120 -10.42 -2.24 7.67
N VAL A 121 -10.30 -1.94 8.96
CA VAL A 121 -9.74 -2.89 9.95
C VAL A 121 -10.58 -4.15 10.06
N TYR A 122 -11.90 -4.02 9.96
CA TYR A 122 -12.78 -5.17 9.89
C TYR A 122 -12.56 -6.01 8.63
N ASN A 123 -12.23 -5.40 7.49
CA ASN A 123 -11.84 -6.15 6.30
C ASN A 123 -10.64 -7.06 6.56
N ILE A 124 -9.63 -6.57 7.27
CA ILE A 124 -8.49 -7.39 7.64
C ILE A 124 -8.89 -8.46 8.67
N ARG A 125 -9.74 -8.14 9.66
CA ARG A 125 -10.16 -9.08 10.71
C ARG A 125 -10.86 -10.32 10.13
N HIS A 126 -11.69 -10.14 9.10
CA HIS A 126 -12.56 -11.18 8.54
C HIS A 126 -11.98 -11.91 7.33
N VAL A 127 -10.86 -11.44 6.79
CA VAL A 127 -10.19 -12.12 5.69
C VAL A 127 -9.25 -13.20 6.23
N ASP A 128 -9.14 -14.31 5.50
CA ASP A 128 -8.13 -15.33 5.76
C ASP A 128 -6.73 -14.68 5.75
N ILE A 129 -5.87 -15.06 6.70
CA ILE A 129 -4.52 -14.47 6.84
C ILE A 129 -3.72 -14.55 5.54
N LEU A 130 -3.89 -15.62 4.75
CA LEU A 130 -3.22 -15.83 3.45
C LEU A 130 -3.78 -14.94 2.33
N LYS A 131 -4.81 -14.15 2.61
CA LYS A 131 -5.49 -13.24 1.68
C LYS A 131 -5.38 -11.78 2.09
N ILE A 132 -4.75 -11.48 3.24
CA ILE A 132 -4.53 -10.11 3.70
C ILE A 132 -3.76 -9.31 2.64
N ASP A 133 -2.65 -9.83 2.10
CA ASP A 133 -1.86 -9.10 1.10
C ASP A 133 -2.69 -8.72 -0.14
N SER A 134 -3.50 -9.66 -0.63
CA SER A 134 -4.39 -9.41 -1.77
C SER A 134 -5.45 -8.35 -1.48
N LEU A 135 -5.97 -8.33 -0.25
CA LEU A 135 -6.90 -7.30 0.22
C LEU A 135 -6.19 -5.93 0.29
N LEU A 136 -4.98 -5.88 0.83
CA LEU A 136 -4.19 -4.65 0.93
C LEU A 136 -3.84 -4.08 -0.45
N ASP A 137 -3.42 -4.93 -1.40
CA ASP A 137 -3.16 -4.52 -2.78
C ASP A 137 -4.45 -4.01 -3.47
N PHE A 138 -5.60 -4.65 -3.24
CA PHE A 138 -6.89 -4.19 -3.77
C PHE A 138 -7.23 -2.76 -3.32
N PHE A 139 -7.10 -2.47 -2.02
CA PHE A 139 -7.37 -1.12 -1.51
C PHE A 139 -6.30 -0.11 -1.93
N LEU A 140 -5.04 -0.53 -2.03
CA LEU A 140 -3.95 0.31 -2.54
C LEU A 140 -4.27 0.77 -3.97
N GLU A 141 -4.70 -0.14 -4.84
CA GLU A 141 -5.03 0.15 -6.24
C GLU A 141 -6.34 0.93 -6.39
N GLY A 142 -7.38 0.59 -5.62
CA GLY A 142 -8.72 1.16 -5.75
C GLY A 142 -8.91 2.50 -5.04
N ASP A 143 -8.60 2.57 -3.74
CA ASP A 143 -8.98 3.70 -2.87
C ASP A 143 -7.83 4.72 -2.67
N TYR A 144 -6.61 4.30 -3.00
CA TYR A 144 -5.39 5.08 -2.77
C TYR A 144 -4.61 5.39 -4.05
N ASP A 145 -5.15 5.11 -5.24
CA ASP A 145 -4.50 5.40 -6.54
C ASP A 145 -3.05 4.88 -6.61
N SER A 146 -2.78 3.71 -6.03
CA SER A 146 -1.45 3.11 -5.86
C SER A 146 -0.44 3.98 -5.08
N ASN A 147 -0.91 4.94 -4.27
CA ASN A 147 -0.07 5.79 -3.43
C ASN A 147 0.37 5.05 -2.15
N ILE A 148 1.46 4.28 -2.28
CA ILE A 148 2.04 3.48 -1.19
C ILE A 148 2.26 4.31 0.07
N ARG A 149 2.79 5.54 -0.04
CA ARG A 149 3.15 6.37 1.12
C ARG A 149 1.93 6.78 1.93
N GLU A 150 0.86 7.15 1.24
CA GLU A 150 -0.38 7.55 1.87
C GLU A 150 -1.09 6.35 2.50
N PHE A 151 -1.13 5.23 1.79
CA PHE A 151 -1.75 4.01 2.27
C PHE A 151 -1.02 3.40 3.46
N THR A 152 0.31 3.25 3.41
CA THR A 152 1.09 2.74 4.57
C THR A 152 0.97 3.67 5.77
N ARG A 153 0.88 4.99 5.56
CA ARG A 153 0.61 5.93 6.64
C ARG A 153 -0.77 5.69 7.26
N PHE A 154 -1.80 5.49 6.44
CA PHE A 154 -3.13 5.13 6.91
C PHE A 154 -3.11 3.82 7.70
N LEU A 155 -2.52 2.75 7.16
CA LEU A 155 -2.40 1.44 7.83
C LEU A 155 -1.76 1.57 9.21
N LYS A 156 -0.63 2.29 9.32
CA LYS A 156 0.08 2.52 10.59
C LYS A 156 -0.82 3.23 11.62
N LEU A 157 -1.68 4.15 11.18
CA LEU A 157 -2.62 4.85 12.06
C LEU A 157 -3.81 3.96 12.45
N ALA A 158 -4.37 3.21 11.49
CA ALA A 158 -5.49 2.31 11.72
C ALA A 158 -5.11 1.18 12.69
N LEU A 159 -3.94 0.55 12.49
CA LEU A 159 -3.39 -0.47 13.39
C LEU A 159 -3.13 0.07 14.80
N ARG A 160 -2.62 1.31 14.91
CA ARG A 160 -2.37 1.95 16.21
C ARG A 160 -3.67 2.18 16.98
N LYS A 161 -4.72 2.60 16.27
CA LYS A 161 -6.03 2.92 16.85
C LYS A 161 -6.82 1.66 17.20
N HIS A 162 -6.90 0.71 16.27
CA HIS A 162 -7.84 -0.42 16.36
C HIS A 162 -7.17 -1.78 16.57
N GLY A 163 -5.90 -1.94 16.17
CA GLY A 163 -5.25 -3.25 16.05
C GLY A 163 -5.25 -4.07 17.34
N LYS A 164 -4.99 -3.43 18.49
CA LYS A 164 -4.98 -4.12 19.80
C LYS A 164 -6.37 -4.65 20.23
N LYS A 165 -7.45 -4.01 19.77
CA LYS A 165 -8.82 -4.31 20.21
C LYS A 165 -9.54 -5.26 19.25
N LEU A 166 -9.33 -5.09 17.95
CA LEU A 166 -10.14 -5.71 16.92
C LEU A 166 -9.41 -6.77 16.10
N MET A 167 -8.08 -6.83 16.14
CA MET A 167 -7.28 -7.73 15.32
C MET A 167 -6.50 -8.73 16.16
N GLN A 168 -6.24 -9.90 15.59
CA GLN A 168 -5.33 -10.88 16.15
C GLN A 168 -3.87 -10.43 15.93
N ALA A 169 -2.94 -10.92 16.76
CA ALA A 169 -1.55 -10.47 16.74
C ALA A 169 -0.84 -10.82 15.43
N ASP A 170 -1.13 -12.01 14.88
CA ASP A 170 -0.66 -12.49 13.58
C ASP A 170 -1.17 -11.63 12.43
N GLN A 171 -2.45 -11.22 12.44
CA GLN A 171 -2.99 -10.30 11.44
C GLN A 171 -2.27 -8.94 11.45
N VAL A 172 -1.98 -8.42 12.66
CA VAL A 172 -1.22 -7.16 12.80
C VAL A 172 0.22 -7.33 12.31
N GLU A 173 0.85 -8.47 12.58
CA GLU A 173 2.19 -8.80 12.10
C GLU A 173 2.23 -8.86 10.57
N THR A 174 1.31 -9.60 9.93
CA THR A 174 1.21 -9.70 8.46
C THR A 174 1.06 -8.34 7.79
N VAL A 175 0.21 -7.44 8.33
CA VAL A 175 0.09 -6.08 7.76
C VAL A 175 1.39 -5.29 7.92
N ASN A 176 2.12 -5.44 9.03
CA ASN A 176 3.41 -4.76 9.21
C ASN A 176 4.52 -5.33 8.30
N GLU A 177 4.50 -6.63 8.04
CA GLU A 177 5.36 -7.27 7.04
C GLU A 177 5.10 -6.68 5.66
N TRP A 178 3.85 -6.65 5.22
CA TRP A 178 3.44 -6.05 3.96
C TRP A 178 3.86 -4.57 3.85
N ILE A 179 3.65 -3.77 4.90
CA ILE A 179 4.12 -2.37 4.95
C ILE A 179 5.63 -2.30 4.74
N SER A 180 6.38 -3.15 5.44
CA SER A 180 7.83 -3.17 5.37
C SER A 180 8.33 -3.58 3.98
N GLU A 181 7.64 -4.52 3.34
CA GLU A 181 7.91 -4.94 1.96
C GLU A 181 7.59 -3.82 0.97
N LYS A 182 6.43 -3.16 1.06
CA LYS A 182 6.10 -2.03 0.18
C LYS A 182 6.98 -0.81 0.38
N GLU A 183 7.41 -0.50 1.61
CA GLU A 183 8.38 0.58 1.86
C GLU A 183 9.77 0.22 1.31
N LYS A 184 10.16 -1.06 1.36
CA LYS A 184 11.36 -1.56 0.66
C LYS A 184 11.20 -1.48 -0.86
N GLU A 185 10.07 -1.89 -1.42
CA GLU A 185 9.76 -1.75 -2.85
C GLU A 185 9.66 -0.27 -3.28
N GLN A 186 9.21 0.65 -2.43
CA GLN A 186 9.16 2.08 -2.72
C GLN A 186 10.55 2.73 -2.62
N SER A 187 11.39 2.30 -1.69
CA SER A 187 12.79 2.72 -1.64
C SER A 187 13.61 2.12 -2.80
N LEU A 188 13.26 0.90 -3.22
CA LEU A 188 13.80 0.26 -4.41
C LEU A 188 13.23 0.85 -5.70
N SER A 189 11.98 1.29 -5.78
CA SER A 189 11.36 1.94 -6.95
C SER A 189 11.59 3.45 -7.01
N GLY A 190 11.93 4.08 -5.88
CA GLY A 190 12.64 5.36 -5.83
C GLY A 190 14.09 5.24 -6.31
N MET A 191 14.62 4.01 -6.38
CA MET A 191 15.92 3.68 -6.98
C MET A 191 15.80 2.97 -8.36
N GLU A 192 14.61 2.50 -8.76
CA GLU A 192 14.37 1.85 -10.04
C GLU A 192 13.71 2.82 -11.02
N ALA A 193 14.51 3.20 -12.00
CA ALA A 193 14.13 3.94 -13.18
C ALA A 193 13.51 5.31 -12.88
N ALA A 194 14.39 6.30 -12.71
CA ALA A 194 14.28 7.46 -13.56
C ALA A 194 14.14 6.97 -15.01
N LYS A 195 12.90 6.75 -15.47
CA LYS A 195 12.51 6.64 -16.88
C LYS A 195 12.96 7.94 -17.53
N THR A 196 14.24 8.00 -17.85
CA THR A 196 14.86 9.07 -18.62
C THR A 196 14.50 8.78 -20.07
N LYS A 197 13.24 9.08 -20.43
CA LYS A 197 12.81 9.23 -21.82
C LYS A 197 13.83 10.18 -22.48
N GLY A 198 14.62 9.65 -23.41
CA GLY A 198 15.57 10.42 -24.21
C GLY A 198 17.08 10.17 -23.98
N LYS A 199 17.51 9.22 -23.14
CA LYS A 199 18.95 8.92 -23.03
C LYS A 199 19.48 8.13 -24.24
N VAL A 200 20.55 8.62 -24.84
CA VAL A 200 21.36 7.90 -25.84
C VAL A 200 21.97 6.67 -25.16
N LYS A 201 21.50 5.49 -25.54
CA LYS A 201 22.07 4.22 -25.08
C LYS A 201 23.43 4.04 -25.74
N ARG A 202 24.46 3.85 -24.91
CA ARG A 202 25.86 3.74 -25.34
C ARG A 202 26.34 2.30 -25.41
N GLU A 203 27.19 2.02 -26.39
CA GLU A 203 27.80 0.71 -26.61
C GLU A 203 29.22 0.70 -26.06
N ARG A 204 29.75 -0.48 -25.71
CA ARG A 204 31.03 -0.65 -25.01
C ARG A 204 32.19 0.13 -25.65
N ASP A 205 32.22 0.21 -26.98
CA ASP A 205 33.30 0.80 -27.78
C ASP A 205 32.90 2.09 -28.51
N ASP A 206 31.82 2.76 -28.09
CA ASP A 206 31.43 4.01 -28.72
C ASP A 206 32.39 5.18 -28.39
N SER A 207 32.42 6.17 -29.28
CA SER A 207 33.33 7.32 -29.21
C SER A 207 32.64 8.65 -28.88
N VAL A 208 31.41 8.60 -28.32
CA VAL A 208 30.62 9.81 -28.01
C VAL A 208 31.32 10.67 -26.94
N THR A 209 31.97 10.01 -25.98
CA THR A 209 32.90 10.65 -25.04
C THR A 209 34.30 10.09 -25.23
N LYS A 210 35.30 10.79 -24.70
CA LYS A 210 36.72 10.38 -24.82
C LYS A 210 37.06 9.05 -24.16
N LEU A 211 36.21 8.55 -23.25
CA LEU A 211 36.42 7.31 -22.52
C LEU A 211 35.35 6.28 -22.86
N ASN A 212 35.81 5.05 -23.11
CA ASN A 212 34.93 3.90 -23.28
C ASN A 212 34.40 3.40 -21.92
N GLN A 213 33.58 2.35 -21.91
CA GLN A 213 32.95 1.86 -20.68
C GLN A 213 33.97 1.38 -19.62
N GLU A 214 35.01 0.65 -20.03
CA GLU A 214 36.04 0.15 -19.11
C GLU A 214 36.90 1.28 -18.54
N GLN A 215 37.28 2.24 -19.39
CA GLN A 215 38.04 3.43 -18.99
C GLN A 215 37.22 4.33 -18.05
N THR A 216 35.91 4.41 -18.28
CA THR A 216 34.99 5.11 -17.39
C THR A 216 34.96 4.44 -16.02
N ALA A 217 34.86 3.11 -15.95
CA ALA A 217 34.91 2.39 -14.68
C ALA A 217 36.24 2.59 -13.92
N LEU A 218 37.36 2.59 -14.64
CA LEU A 218 38.67 2.90 -14.06
C LEU A 218 38.80 4.35 -13.58
N LEU A 219 38.24 5.31 -14.32
CA LEU A 219 38.21 6.71 -13.89
C LEU A 219 37.46 6.84 -12.56
N ILE A 220 36.29 6.20 -12.43
CA ILE A 220 35.52 6.19 -11.18
C ILE A 220 36.37 5.65 -10.03
N HIS A 221 37.08 4.53 -10.26
CA HIS A 221 37.99 3.96 -9.28
C HIS A 221 39.09 4.94 -8.86
N PHE A 222 39.74 5.63 -9.80
CA PHE A 222 40.77 6.62 -9.48
C PHE A 222 40.22 7.85 -8.76
N LEU A 223 39.01 8.31 -9.10
CA LEU A 223 38.34 9.40 -8.38
C LEU A 223 38.04 9.02 -6.93
N GLN A 224 37.63 7.77 -6.67
CA GLN A 224 37.46 7.24 -5.32
C GLN A 224 38.78 7.12 -4.57
N ALA A 225 39.81 6.55 -5.22
CA ALA A 225 41.14 6.38 -4.63
C ALA A 225 41.79 7.73 -4.29
N GLY A 226 41.61 8.73 -5.16
CA GLY A 226 42.06 10.11 -4.97
C GLY A 226 41.18 10.93 -4.02
N LYS A 227 40.14 10.33 -3.41
CA LYS A 227 39.17 10.98 -2.51
C LYS A 227 38.48 12.21 -3.11
N ILE A 228 38.34 12.25 -4.43
CA ILE A 228 37.55 13.25 -5.15
C ILE A 228 36.06 12.94 -5.01
N ILE A 229 35.72 11.65 -4.93
CA ILE A 229 34.36 11.16 -4.62
C ILE A 229 34.40 10.20 -3.42
N LEU A 230 33.32 10.17 -2.64
CA LEU A 230 33.20 9.36 -1.42
C LEU A 230 33.19 7.85 -1.74
N LYS A 231 33.78 7.06 -0.85
CA LYS A 231 33.92 5.60 -0.97
C LYS A 231 33.02 4.80 -0.01
N ASP A 232 32.59 5.41 1.10
CA ASP A 232 31.92 4.73 2.21
C ASP A 232 30.42 5.05 2.31
N GLU A 233 29.69 4.14 3.00
CA GLU A 233 28.25 3.99 3.35
C GLU A 233 27.19 4.46 2.35
N ASN A 234 27.39 5.60 1.70
CA ASN A 234 26.42 6.29 0.85
C ASN A 234 26.66 6.08 -0.66
N LEU A 235 27.76 5.45 -1.09
CA LEU A 235 28.01 5.20 -2.52
C LEU A 235 28.71 3.85 -2.77
N ASN A 236 27.95 2.76 -2.68
CA ASN A 236 28.46 1.44 -3.04
C ASN A 236 28.62 1.30 -4.58
N ASN A 237 29.20 0.19 -5.06
CA ASN A 237 29.40 -0.04 -6.50
C ASN A 237 28.12 0.02 -7.34
N LYS A 238 26.95 -0.29 -6.74
CA LYS A 238 25.64 -0.17 -7.40
C LYS A 238 25.29 1.30 -7.58
N ASP A 239 25.38 2.10 -6.53
CA ASP A 239 25.07 3.53 -6.55
C ASP A 239 26.03 4.31 -7.47
N ALA A 240 27.32 3.96 -7.45
CA ALA A 240 28.31 4.51 -8.38
C ALA A 240 27.98 4.16 -9.84
N GLY A 241 27.59 2.91 -10.12
CA GLY A 241 27.14 2.49 -11.45
C GLY A 241 25.93 3.31 -11.95
N HIS A 242 24.97 3.59 -11.07
CA HIS A 242 23.81 4.42 -11.39
C HIS A 242 24.18 5.89 -11.63
N ALA A 243 24.94 6.51 -10.73
CA ALA A 243 25.34 7.91 -10.86
C ALA A 243 26.11 8.15 -12.18
N PHE A 244 27.07 7.28 -12.49
CA PHE A 244 27.85 7.41 -13.71
C PHE A 244 27.11 6.95 -14.97
N SER A 245 26.10 6.08 -14.86
CA SER A 245 25.19 5.82 -15.98
C SER A 245 24.44 7.09 -16.41
N ILE A 246 24.04 7.93 -15.45
CA ILE A 246 23.40 9.22 -15.75
C ILE A 246 24.38 10.15 -16.48
N LEU A 247 25.61 10.24 -16.01
CA LEU A 247 26.63 11.16 -16.56
C LEU A 247 27.20 10.71 -17.90
N THR A 248 27.30 9.39 -18.10
CA THR A 248 28.07 8.84 -19.23
C THR A 248 27.21 8.15 -20.27
N GLY A 249 25.99 7.71 -19.95
CA GLY A 249 25.10 6.98 -20.86
C GLY A 249 25.34 5.47 -20.94
N TYR A 250 26.37 4.95 -20.27
CA TYR A 250 26.61 3.50 -20.16
C TYR A 250 25.61 2.83 -19.22
N SER A 251 25.39 1.53 -19.41
CA SER A 251 24.53 0.73 -18.53
C SER A 251 25.06 0.74 -17.09
N ALA A 252 24.17 1.02 -16.12
CA ALA A 252 24.51 0.99 -14.70
C ALA A 252 25.01 -0.39 -14.25
N ASP A 253 24.39 -1.47 -14.75
CA ASP A 253 24.78 -2.84 -14.43
C ASP A 253 26.18 -3.17 -14.95
N SER A 254 26.49 -2.73 -16.17
CA SER A 254 27.79 -3.01 -16.78
C SER A 254 28.91 -2.18 -16.13
N LEU A 255 28.62 -0.95 -15.70
CA LEU A 255 29.54 -0.14 -14.88
C LEU A 255 29.76 -0.77 -13.51
N ARG A 256 28.69 -1.20 -12.83
CA ARG A 256 28.76 -1.87 -11.53
C ARG A 256 29.61 -3.15 -11.58
N GLN A 257 29.45 -3.96 -12.63
CA GLN A 257 30.26 -5.17 -12.82
C GLN A 257 31.74 -4.85 -12.98
N ASN A 258 32.06 -3.84 -13.80
CA ASN A 258 33.45 -3.40 -14.03
C ASN A 258 34.11 -2.77 -12.78
N LEU A 259 33.31 -2.29 -11.82
CA LEU A 259 33.79 -1.77 -10.52
C LEU A 259 34.06 -2.87 -9.49
N SER A 260 33.75 -4.13 -9.78
CA SER A 260 34.12 -5.25 -8.90
C SER A 260 35.65 -5.41 -8.83
N LYS A 261 36.16 -5.89 -7.70
CA LYS A 261 37.61 -6.02 -7.46
C LYS A 261 38.32 -6.84 -8.55
N THR A 262 37.69 -7.94 -9.00
CA THR A 262 38.21 -8.82 -10.03
C THR A 262 38.26 -8.15 -11.40
N GLU A 263 37.18 -7.47 -11.79
CA GLU A 263 37.13 -6.79 -13.08
C GLU A 263 38.04 -5.56 -13.13
N LEU A 264 38.14 -4.80 -12.04
CA LEU A 264 39.07 -3.67 -11.94
C LEU A 264 40.50 -4.09 -12.23
N GLN A 265 40.94 -5.23 -11.68
CA GLN A 265 42.27 -5.77 -11.98
C GLN A 265 42.43 -6.14 -13.45
N ARG A 266 41.40 -6.74 -14.06
CA ARG A 266 41.40 -7.12 -15.48
C ARG A 266 41.49 -5.91 -16.41
N ILE A 267 40.76 -4.84 -16.12
CA ILE A 267 40.68 -3.66 -17.00
C ILE A 267 41.81 -2.66 -16.79
N SER A 268 42.53 -2.72 -15.65
CA SER A 268 43.70 -1.88 -15.28
C SER A 268 44.95 -2.13 -16.13
N THR A 269 44.80 -2.14 -17.44
CA THR A 269 45.89 -2.34 -18.40
C THR A 269 46.66 -1.03 -18.63
N PRO A 270 47.96 -1.09 -18.99
CA PRO A 270 48.74 0.11 -19.34
C PRO A 270 48.08 0.98 -20.41
N LYS A 271 47.40 0.35 -21.38
CA LYS A 271 46.65 1.04 -22.44
C LYS A 271 45.46 1.82 -21.90
N ASN A 272 44.65 1.23 -21.03
CA ASN A 272 43.48 1.94 -20.47
C ASN A 272 43.92 3.08 -19.53
N ILE A 273 44.96 2.84 -18.73
CA ILE A 273 45.53 3.86 -17.83
C ILE A 273 46.08 5.05 -18.63
N SER A 274 46.80 4.81 -19.73
CA SER A 274 47.36 5.90 -20.55
C SER A 274 46.28 6.75 -21.19
N ILE A 275 45.16 6.15 -21.61
CA ILE A 275 44.02 6.89 -22.18
C ILE A 275 43.38 7.80 -21.12
N ILE A 276 43.22 7.31 -19.88
CA ILE A 276 42.70 8.11 -18.76
C ILE A 276 43.67 9.24 -18.40
N ALA A 277 44.98 8.96 -18.33
CA ALA A 277 45.99 9.97 -18.06
C ALA A 277 45.96 11.11 -19.11
N ASN A 278 45.87 10.75 -20.39
CA ASN A 278 45.72 11.73 -21.47
C ASN A 278 44.44 12.57 -21.34
N ALA A 279 43.33 11.98 -20.89
CA ALA A 279 42.10 12.71 -20.62
C ALA A 279 42.29 13.76 -19.51
N PHE A 280 43.00 13.42 -18.43
CA PHE A 280 43.33 14.37 -17.36
C PHE A 280 44.29 15.47 -17.81
N THR A 281 45.30 15.14 -18.63
CA THR A 281 46.19 16.17 -19.21
C THR A 281 45.39 17.19 -20.01
N ASN A 282 44.45 16.73 -20.84
CA ASN A 282 43.58 17.62 -21.60
C ASN A 282 42.67 18.47 -20.70
N LEU A 283 42.11 17.89 -19.64
CA LEU A 283 41.32 18.62 -18.66
C LEU A 283 42.16 19.70 -17.95
N GLN A 284 43.39 19.37 -17.57
CA GLN A 284 44.32 20.31 -16.96
C GLN A 284 44.66 21.47 -17.90
N LEU A 285 44.85 21.21 -19.20
CA LEU A 285 45.05 22.26 -20.20
C LEU A 285 43.85 23.21 -20.29
N LEU A 286 42.62 22.69 -20.24
CA LEU A 286 41.40 23.51 -20.23
C LEU A 286 41.31 24.37 -18.96
N ILE A 287 41.57 23.79 -17.79
CA ILE A 287 41.58 24.53 -16.52
C ILE A 287 42.64 25.64 -16.56
N ASN A 288 43.85 25.34 -17.03
CA ASN A 288 44.93 26.33 -17.13
C ASN A 288 44.60 27.45 -18.11
N LYS A 289 43.91 27.15 -19.21
CA LYS A 289 43.42 28.15 -20.15
C LYS A 289 42.41 29.08 -19.46
N GLU A 290 41.42 28.52 -18.76
CA GLU A 290 40.41 29.30 -18.02
C GLU A 290 41.03 30.20 -16.95
N ILE A 291 42.08 29.72 -16.26
CA ILE A 291 42.84 30.53 -15.28
C ILE A 291 43.58 31.68 -15.97
N LYS A 292 44.15 31.46 -17.15
CA LYS A 292 44.85 32.50 -17.92
C LYS A 292 43.88 33.53 -18.49
N ASP A 293 42.74 33.10 -18.99
CA ASP A 293 41.74 33.98 -19.62
C ASP A 293 41.00 34.87 -18.57
N LYS A 294 41.10 34.53 -17.28
CA LYS A 294 40.56 35.32 -16.15
C LYS A 294 41.59 36.22 -15.45
N LYS A 295 42.84 36.22 -15.91
CA LYS A 295 43.89 37.14 -15.46
C LYS A 295 44.05 38.29 -16.44
#